data_AF-A0A3A8QLB3-F1
#
_entry.id   AF-A0A3A8QLB3-F1
#
_cell.length_a   1.000
_cell.length_b   1.000
_cell.length_c   1.000
_cell.angle_alpha   90.00
_cell.angle_beta   90.00
_cell.angle_gamma   90.00
#
_symmetry.space_group_name_H-M   'P 1'
#
loop_
_entity.id
_entity.type
_entity.pdbx_description
1 polymer ?
#
loop_
_entity_poly.entity_id
_entity_poly.type
_entity_poly.pdbx_seq_one_letter_code
_entity_poly.pdbx_strand_id
1 'polypeptide(L)'
;MRAEDLITTNPTAEAVLESLERLPTPEPEKVEALRRRFAATHAPPTSAAWPPFLEGARMKRDTRYADAPSSHRPLVGPALVMAKRAFRLAFQPFINEAFRRQVEFNEAILDALALIHEHQRVQARTQSLWRQEVERQLEQLTSRLPSPPPGHTPEHTEEKPRPAPSRRRSR
;
A
#
# COMPACT_ATOMS: atom_id res chain seq x y z
N MET A 1 -4.04 -18.43 -33.01
CA MET A 1 -4.56 -18.70 -31.66
C MET A 1 -4.34 -17.47 -30.82
N ARG A 2 -5.32 -17.06 -30.03
CA ARG A 2 -5.19 -15.91 -29.13
C ARG A 2 -4.65 -16.38 -27.79
N ALA A 3 -3.95 -15.52 -27.06
CA ALA A 3 -3.40 -15.85 -25.73
C ALA A 3 -4.48 -16.32 -24.73
N GLU A 4 -5.72 -15.92 -25.00
CA GLU A 4 -6.95 -16.25 -24.26
C GLU A 4 -7.26 -17.76 -24.31
N ASP A 5 -6.83 -18.46 -25.36
CA ASP A 5 -7.05 -19.90 -25.57
C ASP A 5 -6.13 -20.77 -24.69
N LEU A 6 -5.06 -20.19 -24.13
CA LEU A 6 -4.11 -20.87 -23.23
C LEU A 6 -4.48 -20.76 -21.75
N ILE A 7 -5.47 -19.93 -21.43
CA ILE A 7 -5.99 -19.73 -20.06
C ILE A 7 -7.16 -20.70 -19.84
N THR A 8 -6.90 -22.00 -19.97
CA THR A 8 -7.87 -23.06 -19.60
C THR A 8 -7.39 -23.80 -18.36
N THR A 9 -8.32 -24.44 -17.64
CA THR A 9 -8.16 -24.95 -16.27
C THR A 9 -7.17 -26.12 -16.12
N ASN A 10 -6.64 -26.69 -17.20
CA ASN A 10 -5.60 -27.74 -17.19
C ASN A 10 -4.83 -27.78 -18.51
N PRO A 11 -3.82 -26.91 -18.72
CA PRO A 11 -2.96 -27.01 -19.89
C PRO A 11 -2.00 -28.19 -19.73
N THR A 12 -2.00 -29.13 -20.68
CA THR A 12 -0.99 -30.20 -20.75
C THR A 12 0.35 -29.61 -21.20
N ALA A 13 1.46 -30.14 -20.69
CA ALA A 13 2.81 -29.64 -21.00
C ALA A 13 3.11 -29.64 -22.52
N GLU A 14 2.59 -30.63 -23.24
CA GLU A 14 2.71 -30.75 -24.70
C GLU A 14 1.98 -29.62 -25.43
N ALA A 15 0.77 -29.25 -25.01
CA ALA A 15 0.01 -28.16 -25.61
C ALA A 15 0.68 -26.80 -25.40
N VAL A 16 1.36 -26.60 -24.26
CA VAL A 16 2.14 -25.40 -23.99
C VAL A 16 3.38 -25.35 -24.89
N LEU A 17 4.09 -26.47 -25.05
CA LEU A 17 5.27 -26.56 -25.93
C LEU A 17 4.93 -26.29 -27.40
N GLU A 18 3.87 -26.91 -27.93
CA GLU A 18 3.40 -26.67 -29.30
C GLU A 18 3.01 -25.20 -29.52
N SER A 19 2.45 -24.57 -28.49
CA SER A 19 2.07 -23.16 -28.54
C SER A 19 3.29 -22.23 -28.48
N LEU A 20 4.31 -22.58 -27.69
CA LEU A 20 5.57 -21.84 -27.62
C LEU A 20 6.34 -21.88 -28.93
N GLU A 21 6.33 -23.03 -29.64
CA GLU A 21 6.99 -23.17 -30.95
C GLU A 21 6.35 -22.31 -32.05
N ARG A 22 5.04 -22.01 -31.92
CA ARG A 22 4.31 -21.17 -32.88
C ARG A 22 4.46 -19.67 -32.63
N LEU A 23 5.07 -19.26 -31.51
CA LEU A 23 5.23 -17.85 -31.21
C LEU A 23 6.40 -17.24 -32.01
N PRO A 24 6.23 -16.03 -32.57
CA PRO A 24 7.33 -15.34 -33.20
C PRO A 24 8.42 -15.01 -32.18
N THR A 25 9.69 -15.14 -32.58
CA THR A 25 10.81 -14.75 -31.73
C THR A 25 10.66 -13.26 -31.39
N PRO A 26 10.59 -12.89 -30.09
CA PRO A 26 10.39 -11.50 -29.71
C PRO A 26 11.62 -10.67 -30.07
N GLU A 27 11.40 -9.42 -30.48
CA GLU A 27 12.50 -8.52 -30.75
C GLU A 27 13.35 -8.27 -29.48
N PRO A 28 14.68 -8.20 -29.62
CA PRO A 28 15.60 -8.10 -28.49
C PRO A 28 15.32 -6.84 -27.64
N GLU A 29 14.90 -5.73 -28.27
CA GLU A 29 14.54 -4.51 -27.54
C GLU A 29 13.33 -4.69 -26.63
N LYS A 30 12.32 -5.46 -27.07
CA LYS A 30 11.12 -5.76 -26.28
C LYS A 30 11.43 -6.67 -25.11
N VAL A 31 12.31 -7.66 -25.32
CA VAL A 31 12.80 -8.54 -24.25
C VAL A 31 13.55 -7.74 -23.20
N GLU A 32 14.42 -6.83 -23.63
CA GLU A 32 15.20 -6.00 -22.71
C GLU A 32 14.34 -4.98 -21.96
N ALA A 33 13.34 -4.40 -22.62
CA ALA A 33 12.32 -3.55 -21.98
C ALA A 33 11.51 -4.33 -20.93
N LEU A 34 11.14 -5.59 -21.23
CA LEU A 34 10.45 -6.47 -20.29
C LEU A 34 11.34 -6.82 -19.09
N ARG A 35 12.62 -7.15 -19.32
CA ARG A 35 13.59 -7.41 -18.25
C ARG A 35 13.78 -6.21 -17.34
N ARG A 36 13.91 -5.01 -17.91
CA ARG A 36 14.00 -3.77 -17.11
C ARG A 36 12.74 -3.52 -16.29
N ARG A 37 11.56 -3.72 -16.87
CA ARG A 37 10.27 -3.65 -16.15
C ARG A 37 10.23 -4.67 -15.01
N PHE A 38 10.59 -5.92 -15.28
CA PHE A 38 10.59 -6.98 -14.28
C PHE A 38 11.57 -6.67 -13.14
N ALA A 39 12.79 -6.24 -13.47
CA ALA A 39 13.79 -5.83 -12.48
C ALA A 39 13.33 -4.63 -11.63
N ALA A 40 12.61 -3.66 -12.23
CA ALA A 40 12.04 -2.53 -11.50
C ALA A 40 10.91 -2.96 -10.54
N THR A 41 10.11 -3.97 -10.92
CA THR A 41 9.03 -4.51 -10.08
C THR A 41 9.55 -5.44 -8.98
N HIS A 42 10.62 -6.17 -9.24
CA HIS A 42 11.25 -7.13 -8.31
C HIS A 42 12.46 -6.58 -7.55
N ALA A 43 12.75 -5.29 -7.68
CA ALA A 43 13.74 -4.64 -6.84
C ALA A 43 13.39 -4.95 -5.38
N PRO A 44 14.32 -5.53 -4.59
CA PRO A 44 14.04 -5.87 -3.21
C PRO A 44 13.53 -4.61 -2.51
N PRO A 45 12.50 -4.71 -1.65
CA PRO A 45 12.01 -3.56 -0.91
C PRO A 45 13.22 -2.96 -0.22
N THR A 46 13.65 -1.80 -0.71
CA THR A 46 14.80 -1.09 -0.18
C THR A 46 14.48 -0.93 1.28
N SER A 47 15.29 -1.49 2.18
CA SER A 47 15.14 -1.45 3.64
C SER A 47 14.39 -0.17 4.01
N ALA A 48 13.07 -0.30 4.13
CA ALA A 48 12.22 0.87 4.05
C ALA A 48 12.36 1.50 5.41
N ALA A 49 13.19 2.55 5.47
CA ALA A 49 13.23 3.45 6.61
C ALA A 49 11.76 3.71 6.98
N TRP A 50 11.42 3.38 8.23
CA TRP A 50 10.02 3.41 8.66
C TRP A 50 9.41 4.78 8.33
N PRO A 51 8.13 4.82 7.91
CA PRO A 51 7.46 6.06 7.60
C PRO A 51 7.58 7.08 8.76
N PRO A 52 7.72 8.38 8.48
CA PRO A 52 7.92 9.40 9.53
C PRO A 52 6.83 9.40 10.61
N PHE A 53 5.58 9.08 10.23
CA PHE A 53 4.47 9.01 11.17
C PHE A 53 4.59 7.86 12.20
N LEU A 54 5.45 6.87 11.95
CA LEU A 54 5.74 5.77 12.89
C LEU A 54 6.93 6.08 13.83
N GLU A 55 7.67 7.17 13.64
CA GLU A 55 8.84 7.51 14.47
C GLU A 55 8.48 7.66 15.95
N GLY A 56 7.37 8.33 16.26
CA GLY A 56 6.92 8.48 17.65
C GLY A 56 6.57 7.14 18.31
N ALA A 57 5.98 6.22 17.56
CA ALA A 57 5.66 4.87 18.04
C ALA A 57 6.94 4.03 18.18
N ARG A 58 7.91 4.20 17.28
CA ARG A 58 9.24 3.59 17.36
C ARG A 58 9.95 3.92 18.65
N MET A 59 9.97 5.19 19.04
CA MET A 59 10.63 5.63 20.27
C MET A 59 9.96 5.06 21.53
N LYS A 60 8.67 4.68 21.44
CA LYS A 60 7.87 4.15 22.54
C LYS A 60 7.69 2.63 22.52
N ARG A 61 8.21 1.97 21.47
CA ARG A 61 8.13 0.52 21.23
C ARG A 61 8.61 -0.29 22.44
N ASP A 62 9.68 0.20 23.07
CA ASP A 62 10.31 -0.44 24.20
C ASP A 62 10.02 0.32 25.50
N THR A 63 9.00 -0.13 26.21
CA THR A 63 8.60 0.43 27.50
C THR A 63 9.62 0.14 28.62
N ARG A 64 10.55 -0.81 28.41
CA ARG A 64 11.59 -1.15 29.39
C ARG A 64 12.57 -0.02 29.62
N TYR A 65 12.67 0.94 28.68
CA TYR A 65 13.56 2.11 28.74
C TYR A 65 12.83 3.45 28.84
N ALA A 66 11.57 3.45 29.33
CA ALA A 66 10.83 4.68 29.60
C ALA A 66 11.66 5.70 30.42
N ASP A 67 11.46 6.98 30.13
CA ASP A 67 12.21 8.10 30.69
C ASP A 67 12.31 8.07 32.22
N ALA A 68 13.40 8.63 32.74
CA ALA A 68 13.62 8.71 34.17
C ALA A 68 12.49 9.52 34.83
N PRO A 69 11.85 8.99 35.90
CA PRO A 69 10.81 9.74 36.60
C PRO A 69 11.41 11.04 37.16
N SER A 70 10.85 12.18 36.76
CA SER A 70 11.17 13.50 37.32
C SER A 70 10.07 13.93 38.29
N SER A 71 10.42 14.77 39.26
CA SER A 71 9.45 15.37 40.17
C SER A 71 9.76 16.84 40.37
N HIS A 72 8.74 17.68 40.21
CA HIS A 72 8.83 19.12 40.43
C HIS A 72 8.46 19.53 41.87
N ARG A 73 8.17 18.58 42.76
CA ARG A 73 7.75 18.86 44.14
C ARG A 73 8.97 18.94 45.08
N PRO A 74 9.18 20.06 45.80
CA PRO A 74 10.30 20.18 46.72
C PRO A 74 10.17 19.16 47.87
N LEU A 75 11.32 18.60 48.28
CA LEU A 75 11.52 17.61 49.37
C LEU A 75 10.91 16.21 49.20
N VAL A 76 9.62 16.08 48.88
CA VAL A 76 8.97 14.77 48.71
C VAL A 76 9.26 14.17 47.32
N GLY A 77 9.50 15.02 46.32
CA GLY A 77 9.77 14.62 44.96
C GLY A 77 11.01 13.73 44.80
N PRO A 78 12.18 14.14 45.32
CA PRO A 78 13.41 13.34 45.22
C PRO A 78 13.31 11.96 45.87
N ALA A 79 12.69 11.87 47.06
CA ALA A 79 12.51 10.59 47.75
C ALA A 79 11.62 9.63 46.94
N LEU A 80 10.53 10.14 46.36
CA LEU A 80 9.65 9.35 45.50
C LEU A 80 10.34 8.90 44.20
N VAL A 81 11.18 9.75 43.61
CA VAL A 81 11.98 9.40 42.42
C VAL A 81 12.98 8.30 42.75
N MET A 82 13.68 8.40 43.89
CA MET A 82 14.62 7.37 44.34
C MET A 82 13.92 6.05 44.61
N ALA A 83 12.77 6.06 45.28
CA ALA A 83 11.97 4.86 45.51
C ALA A 83 11.52 4.20 44.19
N LYS A 84 11.02 4.99 43.22
CA LYS A 84 10.65 4.48 41.89
C LYS A 84 11.85 3.89 41.13
N ARG A 85 13.03 4.52 41.21
CA ARG A 85 14.26 4.01 40.60
C ARG A 85 14.71 2.70 41.24
N ALA A 86 14.72 2.63 42.56
CA ALA A 86 15.11 1.42 43.30
C ALA A 86 14.17 0.25 43.00
N PHE A 87 12.85 0.50 43.00
CA PHE A 87 11.86 -0.50 42.59
C PHE A 87 12.12 -0.99 41.16
N ARG A 88 12.29 -0.07 40.21
CA ARG A 88 12.55 -0.43 38.81
C ARG A 88 13.80 -1.29 38.66
N LEU A 89 14.90 -0.94 39.34
CA LEU A 89 16.13 -1.73 39.31
C LEU A 89 15.94 -3.12 39.91
N ALA A 90 15.30 -3.23 41.07
CA ALA A 90 15.08 -4.50 41.75
C ALA A 90 14.19 -5.46 40.93
N PHE A 91 13.17 -4.92 40.25
CA PHE A 91 12.23 -5.69 39.45
C PHE A 91 12.56 -5.72 37.94
N GLN A 92 13.66 -5.10 37.51
CA GLN A 92 14.07 -5.05 36.11
C GLN A 92 14.06 -6.41 35.39
N PRO A 93 14.56 -7.53 35.96
CA PRO A 93 14.52 -8.82 35.27
C PRO A 93 13.08 -9.31 35.01
N PHE A 94 12.17 -9.11 35.97
CA PHE A 94 10.76 -9.45 35.80
C PHE A 94 10.08 -8.54 34.77
N ILE A 95 10.34 -7.22 34.84
CA ILE A 95 9.86 -6.23 33.86
C ILE A 95 10.34 -6.62 32.46
N ASN A 96 11.61 -6.97 32.29
CA ASN A 96 12.17 -7.36 31.00
C ASN A 96 11.48 -8.60 30.43
N GLU A 97 11.22 -9.62 31.25
CA GLU A 97 10.56 -10.84 30.80
C GLU A 97 9.06 -10.60 30.50
N ALA A 98 8.35 -9.90 31.38
CA ALA A 98 6.94 -9.59 31.22
C ALA A 98 6.68 -8.74 29.96
N PHE A 99 7.56 -7.78 29.67
CA PHE A 99 7.44 -6.92 28.50
C PHE A 99 8.13 -7.48 27.25
N ARG A 100 8.93 -8.56 27.33
CA ARG A 100 9.63 -9.12 26.16
C ARG A 100 8.68 -9.39 25.00
N ARG A 101 7.59 -10.11 25.29
CA ARG A 101 6.56 -10.43 24.28
C ARG A 101 5.82 -9.20 23.76
N GLN A 102 5.64 -8.18 24.60
CA GLN A 102 5.00 -6.93 24.17
C GLN A 102 5.91 -6.13 23.24
N VAL A 103 7.21 -6.09 23.52
CA VAL A 103 8.19 -5.44 22.63
C VAL A 103 8.28 -6.17 21.30
N GLU A 104 8.38 -7.50 21.30
CA GLU A 104 8.34 -8.32 20.08
C GLU A 104 7.07 -8.07 19.25
N PHE A 105 5.91 -8.01 19.91
CA PHE A 105 4.63 -7.72 19.26
C PHE A 105 4.57 -6.31 18.68
N ASN A 106 5.01 -5.29 19.44
CA ASN A 106 5.05 -3.91 18.98
C ASN A 106 5.99 -3.77 17.77
N GLU A 107 7.14 -4.45 17.79
CA GLU A 107 8.05 -4.54 16.65
C GLU A 107 7.36 -5.12 15.43
N ALA A 108 6.76 -6.31 15.57
CA ALA A 108 6.08 -6.98 14.47
C ALA A 108 4.94 -6.15 13.88
N ILE A 109 4.16 -5.44 14.70
CA ILE A 109 3.08 -4.56 14.22
C ILE A 109 3.65 -3.35 13.48
N LEU A 110 4.68 -2.70 14.01
CA LEU A 110 5.28 -1.53 13.35
C LEU A 110 5.88 -1.91 11.99
N ASP A 111 6.54 -3.08 11.91
CA ASP A 111 7.04 -3.62 10.65
C ASP A 111 5.91 -3.96 9.68
N ALA A 112 4.82 -4.58 10.16
CA ALA A 112 3.64 -4.85 9.34
C ALA A 112 3.00 -3.56 8.79
N LEU A 113 2.89 -2.52 9.62
CA LEU A 113 2.37 -1.22 9.19
C LEU A 113 3.27 -0.54 8.18
N ALA A 114 4.59 -0.59 8.36
CA ALA A 114 5.55 -0.08 7.39
C ALA A 114 5.42 -0.80 6.04
N LEU A 115 5.26 -2.13 6.07
CA LEU A 115 5.07 -2.95 4.88
C LEU A 115 3.76 -2.62 4.15
N ILE A 116 2.65 -2.52 4.88
CA ILE A 116 1.33 -2.15 4.33
C ILE A 116 1.40 -0.77 3.69
N HIS A 117 2.03 0.19 4.35
CA HIS A 117 2.19 1.54 3.82
C HIS A 117 2.99 1.55 2.52
N GLU A 118 4.10 0.81 2.46
CA GLU A 118 4.87 0.69 1.21
C GLU A 118 4.05 0.04 0.10
N HIS A 119 3.29 -1.01 0.43
CA HIS A 119 2.40 -1.66 -0.53
C HIS A 119 1.34 -0.69 -1.09
N GLN A 120 0.69 0.09 -0.22
CA GLN A 120 -0.27 1.12 -0.63
C GLN A 120 0.37 2.18 -1.52
N ARG A 121 1.60 2.60 -1.20
CA ARG A 121 2.36 3.57 -2.01
C ARG A 121 2.65 3.03 -3.41
N VAL A 122 3.09 1.77 -3.51
CA VAL A 122 3.33 1.09 -4.79
C VAL A 122 2.04 0.93 -5.57
N GLN A 123 0.96 0.46 -4.92
CA GLN A 123 -0.35 0.30 -5.57
C GLN A 123 -0.89 1.64 -6.12
N ALA A 124 -0.80 2.72 -5.34
CA ALA A 124 -1.24 4.04 -5.80
C ALA A 124 -0.47 4.52 -7.03
N ARG A 125 0.85 4.29 -7.07
CA ARG A 125 1.69 4.58 -8.24
C ARG A 125 1.28 3.75 -9.45
N THR A 126 1.12 2.43 -9.28
CA THR A 126 0.71 1.53 -10.36
C THR A 126 -0.67 1.90 -10.91
N GLN A 127 -1.62 2.22 -10.04
CA GLN A 127 -2.96 2.69 -10.46
C GLN A 127 -2.89 4.00 -11.23
N SER A 128 -2.04 4.95 -10.83
CA SER A 128 -1.87 6.22 -11.55
C SER A 128 -1.31 6.02 -12.96
N LEU A 129 -0.29 5.17 -13.10
CA LEU A 129 0.30 4.82 -14.40
C LEU A 129 -0.71 4.07 -15.29
N TRP A 130 -1.48 3.16 -14.70
CA TRP A 130 -2.54 2.46 -15.41
C TRP A 130 -3.59 3.42 -15.95
N ARG A 131 -4.06 4.38 -15.12
CA ARG A 131 -5.02 5.41 -15.55
C ARG A 131 -4.48 6.22 -16.74
N GLN A 132 -3.22 6.65 -16.67
CA GLN A 132 -2.58 7.39 -17.77
C GLN A 132 -2.50 6.57 -19.06
N GLU A 133 -2.16 5.28 -18.99
CA GLU A 133 -2.13 4.42 -20.18
C GLU A 133 -3.53 4.22 -20.76
N VAL A 134 -4.54 4.00 -19.91
CA VAL A 134 -5.94 3.87 -20.35
C VAL A 134 -6.43 5.16 -21.02
N GLU A 135 -6.17 6.32 -20.43
CA GLU A 135 -6.51 7.62 -21.02
C GLU A 135 -5.83 7.80 -22.38
N ARG A 136 -4.54 7.49 -22.48
CA ARG A 136 -3.79 7.56 -23.74
C ARG A 136 -4.35 6.65 -24.82
N GLN A 137 -4.75 5.43 -24.47
CA GLN A 137 -5.37 4.51 -25.42
C GLN A 137 -6.76 4.99 -25.85
N LEU A 138 -7.53 5.57 -24.93
CA LEU A 138 -8.83 6.13 -25.22
C LEU A 138 -8.72 7.31 -26.20
N GLU A 139 -7.77 8.22 -25.99
CA GLU A 139 -7.46 9.31 -26.93
C GLU A 139 -7.04 8.81 -28.32
N GLN A 140 -6.21 7.76 -28.37
CA GLN A 140 -5.83 7.13 -29.64
C GLN A 140 -7.03 6.51 -30.37
N LEU A 141 -7.97 5.92 -29.66
CA LEU A 141 -9.20 5.40 -30.25
C LEU A 141 -10.13 6.53 -30.72
N THR A 142 -10.32 7.56 -29.88
CA THR A 142 -11.11 8.75 -30.24
C THR A 142 -10.55 9.46 -31.47
N SER A 143 -9.23 9.60 -31.58
CA SER A 143 -8.58 10.22 -32.76
C SER A 143 -8.66 9.38 -34.04
N ARG A 144 -8.87 8.06 -33.93
CA ARG A 144 -9.08 7.15 -35.06
C ARG A 144 -10.54 7.05 -35.50
N LEU A 145 -11.48 7.49 -34.67
CA LEU A 145 -12.88 7.59 -35.06
C LEU A 145 -13.03 8.75 -36.07
N PRO A 146 -13.71 8.53 -37.21
CA PRO A 146 -14.00 9.60 -38.14
C PRO A 146 -14.85 10.68 -37.43
N SER A 147 -14.54 11.96 -37.66
CA SER A 147 -15.36 13.06 -37.12
C SER A 147 -16.82 12.84 -37.49
N PRO A 148 -17.76 13.00 -36.54
CA PRO A 148 -19.18 12.96 -36.87
C PRO A 148 -19.45 14.03 -37.93
N PRO A 149 -20.30 13.73 -38.94
CA PRO A 149 -20.64 14.71 -39.96
C PRO A 149 -21.18 15.99 -39.29
N PRO A 150 -20.82 17.19 -39.78
CA PRO A 150 -21.30 18.45 -39.23
C PRO A 150 -22.81 18.52 -39.47
N GLY A 151 -23.62 18.16 -38.48
CA GLY A 151 -25.08 18.14 -38.63
C GLY A 151 -25.89 17.57 -37.47
N HIS A 152 -25.32 16.79 -36.55
CA HIS A 152 -26.04 16.36 -35.35
C HIS A 152 -25.73 17.25 -34.16
N THR A 153 -26.40 18.39 -34.11
CA THR A 153 -26.71 19.08 -32.86
C THR A 153 -27.45 18.07 -31.97
N PRO A 154 -26.95 17.70 -30.78
CA PRO A 154 -27.80 16.99 -29.82
C PRO A 154 -28.89 17.97 -29.39
N GLU A 155 -30.14 17.69 -29.75
CA GLU A 155 -31.28 18.33 -29.10
C GLU A 155 -31.13 18.11 -27.60
N HIS A 156 -30.85 19.19 -26.88
CA HIS A 156 -31.01 19.26 -25.45
C HIS A 156 -32.50 19.06 -25.14
N THR A 157 -32.91 17.82 -24.91
CA THR A 157 -34.12 17.55 -24.15
C THR A 157 -33.83 17.99 -22.72
N GLU A 158 -34.24 19.21 -22.38
CA GLU A 158 -34.34 19.72 -21.01
C GLU A 158 -35.32 18.83 -20.23
N GLU A 159 -34.81 17.73 -19.66
CA GLU A 159 -35.56 16.94 -18.70
C GLU A 159 -35.55 17.65 -17.35
N LYS A 160 -36.61 18.45 -17.15
CA LYS A 160 -36.92 19.21 -15.93
C LYS A 160 -36.82 18.29 -14.69
N PRO A 161 -35.99 18.60 -13.68
CA PRO A 161 -35.83 17.73 -12.52
C PRO A 161 -37.12 17.68 -11.69
N ARG A 162 -37.66 16.47 -11.49
CA ARG A 162 -38.78 16.22 -10.58
C ARG A 162 -38.34 16.51 -9.13
N PRO A 163 -39.12 17.26 -8.34
CA PRO A 163 -38.79 17.53 -6.95
C PRO A 163 -38.89 16.25 -6.11
N ALA A 164 -37.87 16.00 -5.27
CA ALA A 164 -37.79 14.86 -4.37
C ALA A 164 -38.82 14.95 -3.23
N PRO A 165 -39.43 13.83 -2.80
CA PRO A 165 -40.39 13.83 -1.69
C PRO A 165 -39.69 14.05 -0.35
N SER A 166 -40.21 15.00 0.45
CA SER A 166 -39.69 15.35 1.77
C SER A 166 -39.84 14.18 2.75
N ARG A 167 -38.72 13.69 3.30
CA ARG A 167 -38.74 12.76 4.43
C ARG A 167 -39.16 13.49 5.70
N ARG A 168 -40.40 13.24 6.12
CA ARG A 168 -40.93 13.54 7.46
C ARG A 168 -40.06 12.85 8.51
N ARG A 169 -39.41 13.63 9.38
CA ARG A 169 -38.86 13.17 10.66
C ARG A 169 -40.03 12.85 11.59
N SER A 170 -40.23 11.58 11.92
CA SER A 170 -41.00 11.16 13.09
C SER A 170 -40.08 11.13 14.32
N ARG A 171 -40.64 11.65 15.42
CA ARG A 171 -40.08 11.77 16.77
C ARG A 171 -39.63 10.44 17.36
#